data_AF-A0A660M1A4-F1
#
_entry.id   AF-A0A660M1A4-F1
#
_cell.length_a   1.000
_cell.length_b   1.000
_cell.length_c   1.000
_cell.angle_alpha   90.00
_cell.angle_beta   90.00
_cell.angle_gamma   90.00
#
_symmetry.space_group_name_H-M   'P 1'
#
loop_
_entity.id
_entity.type
_entity.pdbx_description
1 polymer ?
#
loop_
_entity_poly.entity_id
_entity_poly.type
_entity_poly.pdbx_seq_one_letter_code
_entity_poly.pdbx_strand_id
1 'polypeptide(L)' 'MTAIERTKAIVLRRTNYGEADRILTLLTPLGQRSAIARGVRREKSRLAGGIELFAVSDVVLR' A
#
# COMPACT_ATOMS: atom_id res chain seq x y z
N MET A 1 -0.97 2.73 21.26
CA MET A 1 -1.91 3.55 20.45
C MET A 1 -1.57 3.35 18.98
N THR A 2 -2.34 2.56 18.24
CA THR A 2 -2.19 2.43 16.79
C THR A 2 -2.81 3.67 16.14
N ALA A 3 -1.98 4.63 15.76
CA ALA A 3 -2.44 5.84 15.09
C ALA A 3 -2.85 5.49 13.66
N ILE A 4 -4.11 5.75 13.32
CA ILE A 4 -4.58 5.68 11.93
C ILE A 4 -4.13 6.97 11.25
N GLU A 5 -3.33 6.85 10.20
CA GLU A 5 -2.78 7.98 9.46
C GLU A 5 -3.33 7.98 8.04
N ARG A 6 -4.01 9.06 7.63
CA ARG A 6 -4.39 9.29 6.22
C ARG A 6 -3.36 10.21 5.59
N THR A 7 -2.73 9.77 4.51
CA THR A 7 -1.67 10.55 3.84
C THR A 7 -1.59 10.21 2.35
N LYS A 8 -0.98 11.10 1.56
CA LYS A 8 -0.63 10.77 0.18
C LYS A 8 0.67 9.97 0.16
N ALA A 9 0.76 9.01 -0.74
CA ALA A 9 1.96 8.20 -0.89
C ALA A 9 2.23 7.84 -2.34
N ILE A 10 3.52 7.68 -2.68
CA ILE A 10 3.95 7.10 -3.96
C ILE A 10 4.38 5.65 -3.73
N VAL A 11 3.87 4.72 -4.52
CA VAL A 11 4.28 3.31 -4.45
C VAL A 11 5.64 3.12 -5.12
N LEU A 12 6.68 2.85 -4.33
CA LEU A 12 8.04 2.63 -4.82
C LEU A 12 8.33 1.17 -5.17
N ARG A 13 7.74 0.23 -4.42
CA ARG A 13 7.97 -1.21 -4.60
C ARG A 13 6.71 -2.00 -4.26
N ARG A 14 6.53 -3.12 -4.95
CA ARG A 14 5.49 -4.12 -4.70
C ARG A 14 6.12 -5.50 -4.64
N THR A 15 5.97 -6.18 -3.53
CA THR A 15 6.46 -7.55 -3.34
C THR A 15 5.26 -8.43 -3.06
N ASN A 16 5.06 -9.50 -3.85
CA ASN A 16 4.02 -10.48 -3.54
C ASN A 16 4.33 -11.16 -2.21
N TYR A 17 3.32 -11.28 -1.34
CA TYR A 17 3.44 -11.92 -0.04
C TYR A 17 2.33 -12.95 0.11
N GLY A 18 2.72 -14.22 0.27
CA GLY A 18 1.79 -15.33 0.23
C GLY A 18 0.93 -15.34 -1.04
N GLU A 19 -0.28 -15.88 -0.92
CA GLU A 19 -1.19 -16.04 -2.06
C GLU A 19 -1.98 -14.77 -2.40
N ALA A 20 -2.39 -14.01 -1.39
CA ALA A 20 -3.39 -12.96 -1.57
C ALA A 20 -2.87 -11.53 -1.34
N ASP A 21 -1.65 -11.34 -0.83
CA ASP A 21 -1.22 -10.05 -0.30
C ASP A 21 -0.02 -9.47 -1.07
N ARG A 22 0.26 -8.19 -0.83
CA ARG A 22 1.52 -7.54 -1.22
C ARG A 22 2.10 -6.72 -0.09
N ILE A 23 3.42 -6.72 0.04
CA ILE A 23 4.17 -5.74 0.82
C ILE A 23 4.52 -4.57 -0.10
N LEU A 24 4.23 -3.35 0.34
CA LEU A 24 4.45 -2.12 -0.38
C LEU A 24 5.53 -1.29 0.32
N THR A 25 6.39 -0.69 -0.49
CA THR A 25 7.23 0.43 -0.04
C THR A 25 6.59 1.72 -0.55
N LEU A 26 6.26 2.62 0.38
CA LEU A 26 5.54 3.85 0.14
C LEU A 26 6.42 5.05 0.50
N LEU A 27 6.52 6.04 -0.38
CA LEU A 27 7.09 7.34 -0.05
C LEU A 27 5.96 8.28 0.38
N THR A 28 5.98 8.72 1.64
CA THR A 28 5.02 9.66 2.22
C THR A 28 5.71 11.01 2.52
N PRO A 29 4.97 12.10 2.81
CA PRO A 29 5.56 13.36 3.26
C PRO A 29 6.46 13.24 4.50
N LEU A 30 6.22 12.24 5.35
CA LEU A 30 7.01 11.96 6.56
C LEU A 30 8.14 10.95 6.31
N GLY A 31 8.40 10.59 5.05
CA GLY A 31 9.45 9.65 4.65
C GLY A 31 8.92 8.29 4.18
N GLN A 32 9.83 7.34 4.02
CA GLN A 32 9.52 6.00 3.52
C GLN A 32 8.83 5.14 4.58
N ARG A 33 7.78 4.43 4.20
CA ARG A 33 7.03 3.50 5.06
C ARG A 33 6.85 2.15 4.34
N SER A 34 6.85 1.08 5.12
CA SER A 34 6.49 -0.27 4.63
C SER A 34 5.09 -0.62 5.12
N ALA A 35 4.25 -1.16 4.24
CA ALA A 35 2.87 -1.53 4.59
C ALA A 35 2.45 -2.81 3.88
N ILE A 36 1.60 -3.62 4.53
CA ILE A 36 0.99 -4.80 3.92
C ILE A 36 -0.40 -4.48 3.39
N ALA A 37 -0.58 -4.64 2.08
CA ALA A 37 -1.88 -4.61 1.41
C ALA A 37 -2.47 -6.01 1.39
N ARG A 38 -3.23 -6.34 2.45
CA ARG A 38 -3.90 -7.64 2.60
C ARG A 38 -5.01 -7.83 1.57
N GLY A 39 -5.10 -9.02 0.99
CA GLY A 39 -6.10 -9.43 0.01
C GLY A 39 -6.00 -8.69 -1.32
N VAL A 40 -4.93 -7.93 -1.58
CA VAL A 40 -4.83 -7.09 -2.77
C VAL A 40 -4.73 -7.85 -4.08
N ARG A 41 -4.28 -9.12 -4.03
CA ARG A 41 -4.15 -10.00 -5.20
C ARG A 41 -5.39 -10.85 -5.44
N ARG A 42 -6.43 -10.78 -4.60
CA ARG A 42 -7.71 -11.45 -4.87
C ARG A 42 -8.36 -10.85 -6.10
N GLU A 43 -8.99 -11.66 -6.93
CA GLU A 43 -9.64 -11.25 -8.18
C GLU A 43 -10.61 -10.06 -8.00
N LYS A 44 -11.38 -10.07 -6.91
CA LYS A 44 -12.36 -9.00 -6.58
C LYS A 44 -11.76 -7.84 -5.77
N SER A 45 -10.44 -7.73 -5.68
CA SER A 45 -9.81 -6.69 -4.87
C SER A 45 -9.98 -5.31 -5.50
N ARG A 46 -10.56 -4.38 -4.73
CA ARG A 46 -10.69 -2.97 -5.12
C ARG A 46 -9.40 -2.18 -4.93
N LEU A 47 -8.41 -2.75 -4.23
CA LEU A 47 -7.15 -2.07 -3.91
C LEU A 47 -6.10 -2.22 -5.01
N ALA A 48 -6.23 -3.20 -5.91
CA ALA A 48 -5.20 -3.56 -6.88
C ALA A 48 -4.76 -2.37 -7.75
N GLY A 49 -5.71 -1.64 -8.35
CA GLY A 49 -5.42 -0.47 -9.18
C GLY A 49 -4.86 0.72 -8.37
N GLY A 50 -5.25 0.85 -7.10
CA GLY A 50 -4.77 1.91 -6.21
C GLY A 50 -3.35 1.72 -5.69
N ILE A 51 -2.70 0.59 -6.01
CA ILE A 51 -1.33 0.29 -5.61
C ILE A 51 -0.45 -0.02 -6.82
N GLU A 52 -0.69 0.63 -7.95
CA GLU A 52 0.22 0.56 -9.10
C GLU A 52 1.56 1.22 -8.80
N LEU A 53 2.62 0.69 -9.43
CA LEU A 53 3.98 1.23 -9.25
C LEU A 53 4.01 2.69 -9.70
N PHE A 54 4.61 3.54 -8.86
CA PHE A 54 4.75 4.98 -9.05
C PHE A 54 3.44 5.78 -9.08
N ALA A 55 2.29 5.14 -8.79
CA ALA A 55 1.04 5.86 -8.59
C ALA A 55 1.09 6.71 -7.31
N VAL A 56 0.51 7.91 -7.38
CA VAL A 56 0.19 8.72 -6.21
C VAL A 56 -1.16 8.27 -5.68
N SER A 57 -1.18 7.75 -4.45
CA SER A 57 -2.37 7.18 -3.84
C SER A 57 -2.67 7.84 -2.49
N ASP A 58 -3.95 8.11 -2.24
CA ASP A 58 -4.44 8.46 -0.91
C ASP A 58 -4.57 7.17 -0.09
N VAL A 59 -3.69 6.98 0.89
CA VAL A 59 -3.61 5.77 1.71
C VAL A 59 -4.04 6.03 3.14
N VAL A 60 -4.60 5.00 3.78
CA VAL A 60 -4.84 4.97 5.23
C VAL A 60 -3.95 3.87 5.81
N LEU A 61 -2.96 4.28 6.60
CA LEU A 61 -2.02 3.40 7.28
C LEU A 61 -2.51 3.15 8.71
N ARG A 62 -2.48 1.89 9.15
CA ARG A 62 -2.91 1.45 10.49
C ARG A 62 -1.91 0.48 11.09
#